data_AF-A0A0F9AYZ1-F1
#
_entry.id   AF-A0A0F9AYZ1-F1
#
_cell.length_a   1.000
_cell.length_b   1.000
_cell.length_c   1.000
_cell.angle_alpha   90.00
_cell.angle_beta   90.00
_cell.angle_gamma   90.00
#
_symmetry.space_group_name_H-M   'P 1'
#
loop_
_entity.id
_entity.type
_entity.pdbx_description
1 polymer ?
#
loop_
_entity_poly.entity_id
_entity_poly.type
_entity_poly.pdbx_seq_one_letter_code
_entity_poly.pdbx_strand_id
1 'polypeptide(L)'
;GSSYRGKEWAQRSKALRDFCAICGATKSLILDHIVRYRLAKRWGDPNATENLICLCRACHGKKGAIEHHLERGNLVGFLSELNCIGFPRRRVLEALKFYSALPHALEEGTQ
;
A
#
# COMPACT_ATOMS: atom_id res chain seq x y z
N GLY A 1 -22.95 3.28 4.14
CA GLY A 1 -21.77 4.16 4.11
C GLY A 1 -20.50 3.36 4.39
N SER A 2 -19.60 3.31 3.40
CA SER A 2 -18.18 2.90 3.42
C SER A 2 -17.71 1.83 4.44
N SER A 3 -17.91 0.55 4.11
CA SER A 3 -17.52 -0.64 4.91
C SER A 3 -16.02 -0.94 5.00
N TYR A 4 -15.16 0.02 4.64
CA TYR A 4 -13.69 -0.15 4.57
C TYR A 4 -12.94 0.32 5.81
N ARG A 5 -13.61 1.03 6.74
CA ARG A 5 -12.95 1.87 7.75
C ARG A 5 -13.10 1.39 9.20
N GLY A 6 -13.45 0.13 9.46
CA GLY A 6 -13.44 -0.47 10.82
C GLY A 6 -14.03 0.41 11.95
N LYS A 7 -13.71 0.11 13.21
CA LYS A 7 -14.02 1.02 14.34
C LYS A 7 -12.83 1.91 14.73
N GLU A 8 -11.61 1.41 14.54
CA GLU A 8 -10.38 2.08 15.00
C GLU A 8 -9.69 2.97 13.94
N TRP A 9 -10.24 3.05 12.72
CA TRP A 9 -9.61 3.75 11.61
C TRP A 9 -9.36 5.23 11.89
N ALA A 10 -10.28 5.92 12.55
CA ALA A 10 -10.11 7.34 12.86
C ALA A 10 -8.82 7.58 13.67
N GLN A 11 -8.60 6.76 14.71
CA GLN A 11 -7.44 6.86 15.59
C GLN A 11 -6.14 6.43 14.89
N ARG A 12 -6.15 5.27 14.19
CA ARG A 12 -4.99 4.81 13.40
C ARG A 12 -4.63 5.79 12.28
N SER A 13 -5.62 6.38 11.64
CA SER A 13 -5.41 7.33 10.54
C SER A 13 -4.80 8.65 10.97
N LYS A 14 -5.03 9.08 12.22
CA LYS A 14 -4.42 10.31 12.73
C LYS A 14 -2.93 10.13 12.98
N ALA A 15 -2.53 9.02 13.57
CA ALA A 15 -1.13 8.71 13.88
C ALA A 15 -0.27 8.49 12.62
N LEU A 16 -0.89 8.08 11.51
CA LEU A 16 -0.17 7.72 10.27
C LEU A 16 -0.15 8.83 9.22
N ARG A 17 -0.78 9.99 9.46
CA ARG A 17 -0.92 11.09 8.48
C ARG A 17 0.00 12.29 8.74
N ASP A 18 1.31 12.03 8.79
CA ASP A 18 2.30 13.10 8.96
C ASP A 18 2.75 13.71 7.62
N PHE A 19 3.18 12.88 6.68
CA PHE A 19 3.61 13.30 5.34
C PHE A 19 3.32 12.23 4.30
N CYS A 20 3.23 12.65 3.04
CA CYS A 20 3.14 11.76 1.90
C CYS A 20 4.41 10.91 1.79
N ALA A 21 4.27 9.59 1.85
CA ALA A 21 5.39 8.65 1.82
C ALA A 21 6.15 8.62 0.48
N ILE A 22 5.62 9.25 -0.57
CA ILE A 22 6.27 9.36 -1.89
C ILE A 22 7.00 10.70 -2.04
N CYS A 23 6.33 11.82 -1.74
CA CYS A 23 6.83 13.16 -2.09
C CYS A 23 7.01 14.11 -0.89
N GLY A 24 6.75 13.66 0.34
CA GLY A 24 6.93 14.47 1.56
C GLY A 24 5.89 15.57 1.79
N ALA A 25 4.90 15.75 0.91
CA ALA A 25 3.85 16.74 1.10
C ALA A 25 3.10 16.53 2.44
N THR A 26 2.74 17.60 3.14
CA THR A 26 2.06 17.57 4.45
C THR A 26 0.57 17.96 4.38
N LYS A 27 0.08 18.30 3.19
CA LYS A 27 -1.31 18.74 2.95
C LYS A 27 -2.07 17.73 2.09
N SER A 28 -3.39 17.73 2.24
CA SER A 28 -4.32 16.88 1.47
C SER A 28 -3.96 15.39 1.54
N LEU A 29 -3.63 14.95 2.75
CA LEU A 29 -3.21 13.59 3.07
C LEU A 29 -4.40 12.62 3.15
N ILE A 30 -4.19 11.44 2.58
CA ILE A 30 -5.10 10.32 2.58
C ILE A 30 -4.34 9.12 3.12
N LEU A 31 -5.00 8.35 3.98
CA LEU A 31 -4.50 7.03 4.36
C LEU A 31 -5.08 6.03 3.36
N ASP A 32 -4.20 5.30 2.69
CA ASP A 32 -4.51 4.36 1.64
C ASP A 32 -3.96 2.97 1.95
N HIS A 33 -4.51 1.95 1.30
CA HIS A 33 -4.05 0.57 1.42
C HIS A 33 -2.98 0.28 0.36
N ILE A 34 -1.82 -0.25 0.74
CA ILE A 34 -0.75 -0.64 -0.20
C ILE A 34 -1.26 -1.75 -1.13
N VAL A 35 -1.75 -2.84 -0.54
CA VAL A 35 -2.51 -3.91 -1.18
C VAL A 35 -3.99 -3.58 -1.05
N ARG A 36 -4.70 -3.51 -2.19
CA ARG A 36 -6.13 -3.16 -2.21
C ARG A 36 -6.94 -3.94 -1.20
N TYR A 37 -7.84 -3.23 -0.49
CA TYR A 37 -8.68 -3.78 0.58
C TYR A 37 -9.36 -5.12 0.22
N ARG A 38 -9.96 -5.22 -0.97
CA ARG A 38 -10.69 -6.44 -1.38
C ARG A 38 -9.78 -7.67 -1.49
N LEU A 39 -8.53 -7.46 -1.91
CA LEU A 39 -7.53 -8.51 -2.04
C LEU A 39 -6.94 -8.84 -0.68
N ALA A 40 -6.53 -7.82 0.07
CA ALA A 40 -6.01 -7.96 1.43
C ALA A 40 -7.00 -8.66 2.36
N LYS A 41 -8.31 -8.38 2.25
CA LYS A 41 -9.37 -9.05 3.01
C LYS A 41 -9.43 -10.58 2.78
N ARG A 42 -8.97 -11.07 1.63
CA ARG A 42 -8.89 -12.52 1.34
C ARG A 42 -7.68 -13.17 2.01
N TRP A 43 -6.65 -12.38 2.32
CA TRP A 43 -5.37 -12.86 2.83
C TRP A 43 -5.16 -12.57 4.33
N GLY A 44 -5.89 -11.63 4.91
CA GLY A 44 -5.77 -11.28 6.33
C GLY A 44 -6.53 -10.00 6.70
N ASP A 45 -6.04 -9.29 7.73
CA ASP A 45 -6.59 -7.97 8.11
C ASP A 45 -6.19 -6.92 7.07
N PRO A 46 -7.14 -6.37 6.29
CA PRO A 46 -6.82 -5.33 5.32
C PRO A 46 -6.38 -4.02 5.96
N ASN A 47 -6.70 -3.78 7.24
CA ASN A 47 -6.38 -2.56 7.99
C ASN A 47 -5.14 -2.70 8.89
N ALA A 48 -4.33 -3.74 8.66
CA ALA A 48 -3.02 -3.90 9.27
C ALA A 48 -2.12 -2.70 8.93
N THR A 49 -1.32 -2.25 9.89
CA THR A 49 -0.47 -1.04 9.75
C THR A 49 0.56 -1.20 8.63
N GLU A 50 1.03 -2.42 8.40
CA GLU A 50 1.91 -2.85 7.32
C GLU A 50 1.29 -2.55 5.96
N ASN A 51 -0.04 -2.71 5.85
CA ASN A 51 -0.78 -2.47 4.62
C ASN A 51 -1.27 -1.02 4.47
N LEU A 52 -0.99 -0.14 5.43
CA LEU A 52 -1.43 1.26 5.37
C LEU A 52 -0.27 2.19 5.01
N ILE A 53 -0.58 3.22 4.22
CA ILE A 53 0.40 4.23 3.81
C ILE A 53 -0.28 5.59 3.66
N CYS A 54 0.44 6.66 4.01
CA CYS A 54 -0.03 8.03 3.82
C CYS A 54 0.44 8.59 2.48
N LEU A 55 -0.51 9.11 1.69
CA LEU A 55 -0.25 9.71 0.39
C LEU A 55 -0.97 11.06 0.27
N CYS A 56 -0.39 12.00 -0.47
CA CYS A 56 -1.17 13.15 -0.95
C CYS A 56 -2.11 12.71 -2.09
N ARG A 57 -3.14 13.52 -2.38
CA ARG A 57 -4.10 13.24 -3.47
C ARG A 57 -3.44 12.93 -4.83
N ALA A 58 -2.39 13.66 -5.20
CA ALA A 58 -1.70 13.45 -6.47
C ALA A 58 -1.00 12.07 -6.52
N CYS A 59 -0.29 11.71 -5.45
CA CYS A 59 0.38 10.42 -5.34
C CYS A 59 -0.60 9.24 -5.24
N HIS A 60 -1.72 9.43 -4.53
CA HIS A 60 -2.81 8.46 -4.49
C HIS A 60 -3.40 8.21 -5.88
N GLY A 61 -3.62 9.27 -6.69
CA GLY A 61 -4.08 9.13 -8.07
C GLY A 61 -3.13 8.31 -8.95
N LYS A 62 -1.81 8.55 -8.84
CA LYS A 62 -0.80 7.75 -9.55
C LYS A 62 -0.85 6.28 -9.17
N LYS A 63 -0.97 5.97 -7.87
CA LYS A 63 -1.09 4.58 -7.40
C LYS A 63 -2.33 3.89 -7.95
N GLY A 64 -3.49 4.55 -7.96
CA GLY A 64 -4.74 3.97 -8.45
C GLY A 64 -4.65 3.42 -9.87
N ALA A 65 -3.85 4.06 -10.73
CA ALA A 65 -3.58 3.57 -12.09
C ALA A 65 -2.80 2.25 -12.11
N ILE A 66 -1.97 1.97 -11.11
CA ILE A 66 -1.06 0.81 -11.04
C ILE A 66 -1.75 -0.41 -10.43
N GLU A 67 -2.78 -0.21 -9.60
CA GLU A 67 -3.39 -1.29 -8.83
C GLU A 67 -3.97 -2.42 -9.72
N HIS A 68 -4.33 -2.10 -10.97
CA HIS A 68 -4.86 -3.04 -11.96
C HIS A 68 -3.93 -4.25 -12.23
N HIS A 69 -2.64 -4.12 -11.96
CA HIS A 69 -1.68 -5.21 -12.05
C HIS A 69 -1.96 -6.33 -11.03
N LEU A 70 -2.29 -5.97 -9.79
CA LEU A 70 -2.61 -6.96 -8.74
C LEU A 70 -3.89 -7.75 -9.06
N GLU A 71 -4.88 -7.12 -9.68
CA GLU A 71 -6.10 -7.81 -10.12
C GLU A 71 -5.83 -8.87 -11.19
N ARG A 72 -4.76 -8.70 -11.97
CA ARG A 72 -4.33 -9.62 -13.03
C ARG A 72 -3.27 -10.60 -12.56
N GLY A 73 -2.91 -10.61 -11.28
CA GLY A 73 -1.80 -11.42 -10.75
C GLY A 73 -0.42 -10.99 -11.25
N ASN A 74 -0.28 -9.83 -11.88
CA ASN A 74 0.98 -9.33 -12.42
C ASN A 74 1.78 -8.60 -11.32
N LEU A 75 2.38 -9.36 -10.41
CA LEU A 75 3.15 -8.80 -9.30
C LEU A 75 4.39 -8.02 -9.77
N VAL A 76 5.07 -8.50 -10.82
CA VAL A 76 6.27 -7.84 -11.37
C VAL A 76 5.93 -6.46 -11.92
N GLY A 77 4.86 -6.35 -12.71
CA GLY A 77 4.38 -5.07 -13.25
C GLY A 77 3.96 -4.12 -12.13
N PHE A 78 3.24 -4.62 -11.12
CA PHE A 78 2.87 -3.84 -9.94
C PHE A 78 4.10 -3.24 -9.23
N LEU A 79 5.11 -4.07 -8.95
CA LEU A 79 6.34 -3.64 -8.29
C LEU A 79 7.14 -2.64 -9.14
N SER A 80 7.24 -2.90 -10.45
CA SER A 80 7.97 -2.05 -11.39
C SER A 80 7.36 -0.65 -11.46
N GLU A 81 6.06 -0.55 -11.66
CA GLU A 81 5.39 0.75 -11.79
C GLU A 81 5.37 1.54 -10.47
N LEU A 82 5.21 0.86 -9.33
CA LEU A 82 5.35 1.51 -8.02
C LEU A 82 6.75 2.11 -7.84
N ASN A 83 7.79 1.41 -8.28
CA ASN A 83 9.16 1.90 -8.21
C ASN A 83 9.35 3.17 -9.08
N CYS A 84 8.77 3.19 -10.28
CA CYS A 84 8.83 4.35 -11.19
C CYS A 84 8.20 5.62 -10.60
N ILE A 85 7.21 5.50 -9.72
CA ILE A 85 6.56 6.66 -9.09
C ILE A 85 7.15 7.04 -7.73
N GLY A 86 8.27 6.41 -7.32
CA GLY A 86 8.93 6.67 -6.05
C GLY A 86 8.19 6.10 -4.84
N PHE A 87 7.38 5.04 -5.04
CA PHE A 87 6.73 4.38 -3.92
C PHE A 87 7.78 3.72 -3.02
N PRO A 88 7.67 3.82 -1.68
CA PRO A 88 8.69 3.27 -0.78
C PRO A 88 8.72 1.75 -0.86
N ARG A 89 9.67 1.20 -1.64
CA ARG A 89 9.82 -0.24 -1.91
C ARG A 89 9.80 -1.09 -0.64
N ARG A 90 10.49 -0.65 0.41
CA ARG A 90 10.50 -1.34 1.71
C ARG A 90 9.09 -1.59 2.26
N ARG A 91 8.23 -0.56 2.24
CA ARG A 91 6.84 -0.66 2.73
C ARG A 91 6.00 -1.60 1.88
N VAL A 92 6.21 -1.61 0.57
CA VAL A 92 5.51 -2.54 -0.34
C VAL A 92 5.87 -3.98 -0.02
N LEU A 93 7.17 -4.27 0.17
CA LEU A 93 7.64 -5.60 0.52
C LEU A 93 7.13 -6.03 1.90
N GLU A 94 7.15 -5.15 2.90
CA GLU A 94 6.59 -5.40 4.24
C GLU A 94 5.09 -5.77 4.16
N ALA A 95 4.30 -5.01 3.39
CA ALA A 95 2.88 -5.30 3.19
C ALA A 95 2.64 -6.65 2.48
N LEU A 96 3.41 -6.98 1.45
CA LEU A 96 3.25 -8.25 0.74
C LEU A 96 3.72 -9.44 1.59
N LYS A 97 4.79 -9.28 2.37
CA LYS A 97 5.28 -10.27 3.36
C LYS A 97 4.22 -10.57 4.41
N PHE A 98 3.57 -9.52 4.93
CA PHE A 98 2.50 -9.67 5.92
C PHE A 98 1.38 -10.61 5.44
N TYR A 99 1.06 -10.59 4.14
CA TYR A 99 0.05 -11.48 3.55
C TYR A 99 0.62 -12.80 2.98
N SER A 100 1.90 -13.10 3.21
CA SER A 100 2.61 -14.23 2.57
C SER A 100 2.46 -14.23 1.03
N ALA A 101 2.30 -13.04 0.44
CA ALA A 101 2.05 -12.84 -0.99
C ALA A 101 3.34 -12.58 -1.78
N LEU A 102 4.50 -12.57 -1.11
CA LEU A 102 5.80 -12.53 -1.77
C LEU A 102 6.19 -13.95 -2.21
N PRO A 103 6.49 -14.18 -3.50
CA PRO A 103 7.15 -15.41 -3.93
C PRO A 103 8.50 -15.52 -3.20
N HIS A 104 8.82 -16.70 -2.68
CA HIS A 104 10.10 -16.99 -2.01
C HIS A 104 11.33 -16.51 -2.81
N ALA A 105 11.25 -16.50 -4.15
CA ALA A 105 12.31 -16.06 -5.04
C ALA A 105 12.69 -14.55 -4.97
N LEU A 106 11.88 -13.69 -4.31
CA LEU A 106 12.20 -12.26 -4.14
C LEU A 106 12.96 -11.95 -2.83
N GLU A 107 13.17 -12.93 -1.97
CA GLU A 107 13.90 -12.77 -0.69
C GLU A 107 15.42 -12.90 -0.85
N GLU A 108 15.88 -13.61 -1.88
CA GLU A 108 17.31 -13.94 -2.07
C GLU A 108 18.15 -12.85 -2.76
N GLY A 109 17.54 -11.73 -3.16
CA GLY A 109 18.22 -10.66 -3.91
C GLY A 109 18.86 -9.56 -3.06
N THR A 110 19.21 -9.82 -1.80
CA THR A 110 19.95 -8.85 -0.97
C THR A 110 21.00 -9.57 -0.11
N GLN A 111 22.08 -10.00 -0.76
CA GLN A 111 23.40 -10.14 -0.14
C GLN A 111 24.42 -9.45 -1.04
#